data_AF-A0A850MIY3-F1
#
_entry.id   AF-A0A850MIY3-F1
#
_cell.length_a   1.000
_cell.length_b   1.000
_cell.length_c   1.000
_cell.angle_alpha   90.00
_cell.angle_beta   90.00
_cell.angle_gamma   90.00
#
_symmetry.space_group_name_H-M   'P 1'
#
loop_
_entity.id
_entity.type
_entity.pdbx_description
1 polymer ?
#
loop_
_entity_poly.entity_id
_entity_poly.type
_entity_poly.pdbx_seq_one_letter_code
_entity_poly.pdbx_strand_id
1 'polypeptide(L)'
;MSSAPKFVFECLAGNCPDRKCCNRSPVMVYFEDLRRWITDQSINIVYPNLEFTMEGGFPIIALKKYPNETLCALFNKETNNCNIYYSKPISCSTFPLGFNGNSFFIMNKECPGLEKGTMTKESLKEMRAQAKLDFSCRTRTSSSLPMLQMLFLQFFQKQSQEAMGSLNEEDRKKIEEILSKEKADSPPKTEDKTEESK
;
A
#
# COMPACT_ATOMS: atom_id res chain seq x y z
N MET A 1 8.18 27.46 34.14
CA MET A 1 7.20 26.54 33.52
C MET A 1 7.68 26.21 32.12
N SER A 2 8.38 25.09 31.91
CA SER A 2 8.77 24.66 30.56
C SER A 2 7.58 23.93 29.92
N SER A 3 6.85 24.62 29.05
CA SER A 3 5.81 23.97 28.25
C SER A 3 6.46 22.86 27.42
N ALA A 4 5.95 21.63 27.54
CA ALA A 4 6.42 20.45 26.81
C ALA A 4 6.64 20.75 25.31
N PRO A 5 7.62 20.11 24.66
CA PRO A 5 7.95 20.43 23.28
C PRO A 5 6.74 20.19 22.37
N LYS A 6 6.26 21.27 21.73
CA LYS A 6 5.40 21.22 20.55
C LYS A 6 6.16 20.40 19.50
N PHE A 7 5.78 19.14 19.29
CA PHE A 7 6.27 18.22 18.26
C PHE A 7 7.52 18.68 17.48
N VAL A 8 8.67 18.07 17.79
CA VAL A 8 9.95 18.33 17.09
C VAL A 8 10.32 17.09 16.28
N PHE A 9 10.70 17.30 15.03
CA PHE A 9 11.03 16.24 14.09
C PHE A 9 12.00 16.75 13.02
N GLU A 10 12.99 15.92 12.71
CA GLU A 10 13.88 16.08 11.56
C GLU A 10 14.03 14.74 10.84
N CYS A 11 13.83 14.73 9.52
CA CYS A 11 14.03 13.53 8.72
C CYS A 11 15.53 13.28 8.54
N LEU A 12 16.06 12.20 9.13
CA LEU A 12 17.48 11.85 9.04
C LEU A 12 17.91 11.30 7.66
N ALA A 13 16.97 11.20 6.70
CA ALA A 13 17.20 10.69 5.34
C ALA A 13 18.02 9.38 5.34
N GLY A 14 19.09 9.30 4.55
CA GLY A 14 19.98 8.13 4.49
C GLY A 14 20.69 7.81 5.81
N ASN A 15 20.79 8.77 6.75
CA ASN A 15 21.40 8.54 8.05
C ASN A 15 20.42 7.96 9.09
N CYS A 16 19.19 7.62 8.68
CA CYS A 16 18.20 7.02 9.57
C CYS A 16 18.54 5.54 9.84
N PRO A 17 18.83 5.13 11.10
CA PRO A 17 19.32 3.78 11.40
C PRO A 17 18.25 2.71 11.15
N ASP A 18 17.05 2.90 11.69
CA ASP A 18 15.98 1.88 11.65
C ASP A 18 14.97 2.08 10.52
N ARG A 19 15.08 3.20 9.79
CA ARG A 19 14.26 3.55 8.62
C ARG A 19 12.78 3.22 8.82
N LYS A 20 12.22 3.58 9.98
CA LYS A 20 10.85 3.23 10.39
C LYS A 20 9.79 3.60 9.33
N CYS A 21 10.03 4.65 8.54
CA CYS A 21 9.18 5.04 7.41
C CYS A 21 9.16 4.04 6.24
N CYS A 22 10.26 3.32 6.02
CA CYS A 22 10.42 2.33 4.95
C CYS A 22 10.09 0.90 5.41
N ASN A 23 10.19 0.64 6.71
CA ASN A 23 9.90 -0.67 7.31
C ASN A 23 8.44 -0.85 7.77
N ARG A 24 7.62 0.20 7.72
CA ARG A 24 6.21 0.13 8.08
C ARG A 24 5.40 -0.67 7.06
N SER A 25 4.28 -1.23 7.51
CA SER A 25 3.29 -1.88 6.66
C SER A 25 1.90 -1.35 6.98
N PRO A 26 1.07 -1.04 5.98
CA PRO A 26 1.43 -0.85 4.56
C PRO A 26 2.02 0.55 4.28
N VAL A 27 2.66 0.71 3.12
CA VAL A 27 2.96 2.04 2.55
C VAL A 27 1.86 2.38 1.56
N MET A 28 0.90 3.17 2.03
CA MET A 28 -0.32 3.51 1.28
C MET A 28 -0.03 4.40 0.08
N VAL A 29 -0.71 4.12 -1.03
CA VAL A 29 -0.71 4.89 -2.27
C VAL A 29 -2.13 5.36 -2.55
N TYR A 30 -2.28 6.64 -2.89
CA TYR A 30 -3.57 7.25 -3.18
C TYR A 30 -3.71 7.56 -4.67
N PHE A 31 -4.93 7.84 -5.13
CA PHE A 31 -5.15 8.27 -6.52
C PHE A 31 -4.34 9.51 -6.89
N GLU A 32 -4.11 10.40 -5.93
CA GLU A 32 -3.30 11.60 -6.14
C GLU A 32 -1.82 11.27 -6.39
N ASP A 33 -1.29 10.23 -5.75
CA ASP A 33 0.07 9.75 -6.01
C ASP A 33 0.17 9.20 -7.44
N LEU A 34 -0.79 8.35 -7.84
CA LEU A 34 -0.85 7.80 -9.20
C LEU A 34 -0.94 8.90 -10.25
N ARG A 35 -1.82 9.88 -10.05
CA ARG A 35 -1.99 11.03 -10.94
C ARG A 35 -0.68 11.81 -11.09
N ARG A 36 0.00 12.08 -9.98
CA ARG A 36 1.29 12.79 -9.98
C ARG A 36 2.36 11.99 -10.73
N TRP A 37 2.49 10.70 -10.43
CA TRP A 37 3.49 9.83 -11.05
C TRP A 37 3.30 9.64 -12.55
N ILE A 38 2.05 9.63 -13.01
CA ILE A 38 1.75 9.62 -14.45
C ILE A 38 2.18 10.94 -15.08
N THR A 39 1.89 12.07 -14.41
CA THR A 39 2.20 13.42 -14.93
C THR A 39 3.69 13.69 -14.98
N ASP A 40 4.44 13.28 -13.95
CA ASP A 40 5.90 13.49 -13.85
C ASP A 40 6.74 12.35 -14.46
N GLN A 41 6.07 11.36 -15.08
CA GLN A 41 6.66 10.17 -15.70
C GLN A 41 7.43 9.22 -14.76
N SER A 42 7.37 9.43 -13.44
CA SER A 42 7.98 8.51 -12.46
C SER A 42 7.18 7.21 -12.30
N ILE A 43 5.98 7.11 -12.88
CA ILE A 43 5.14 5.90 -12.85
C ILE A 43 5.88 4.65 -13.35
N ASN A 44 6.81 4.77 -14.30
CA ASN A 44 7.58 3.63 -14.83
C ASN A 44 8.46 2.95 -13.76
N ILE A 45 8.93 3.74 -12.78
CA ILE A 45 9.72 3.24 -11.64
C ILE A 45 8.79 2.63 -10.58
N VAL A 46 7.62 3.25 -10.40
CA VAL A 46 6.71 2.90 -9.29
C VAL A 46 5.80 1.73 -9.62
N TYR A 47 5.29 1.65 -10.84
CA TYR A 47 4.26 0.69 -11.26
C TYR A 47 4.62 -0.78 -10.96
N PRO A 48 5.85 -1.28 -11.24
CA PRO A 48 6.22 -2.66 -10.91
C PRO A 48 6.11 -2.99 -9.41
N ASN A 49 6.21 -1.96 -8.57
CA ASN A 49 6.23 -2.02 -7.12
C ASN A 49 4.87 -1.72 -6.49
N LEU A 50 3.83 -1.47 -7.29
CA LEU A 50 2.46 -1.32 -6.79
C LEU A 50 1.79 -2.67 -6.61
N GLU A 51 0.96 -2.75 -5.57
CA GLU A 51 0.06 -3.87 -5.34
C GLU A 51 -1.33 -3.37 -4.96
N PHE A 52 -2.34 -4.13 -5.38
CA PHE A 52 -3.71 -4.00 -4.92
C PHE A 52 -3.93 -5.11 -3.88
N THR A 53 -4.22 -4.74 -2.63
CA THR A 53 -4.31 -5.68 -1.51
C THR A 53 -5.44 -5.29 -0.57
N MET A 54 -5.70 -6.10 0.45
CA MET A 54 -6.75 -5.87 1.43
C MET A 54 -6.14 -5.48 2.78
N GLU A 55 -6.64 -4.42 3.40
CA GLU A 55 -6.32 -4.03 4.77
C GLU A 55 -7.61 -3.80 5.55
N GLY A 56 -7.78 -4.50 6.69
CA GLY A 56 -8.98 -4.38 7.50
C GLY A 56 -10.29 -4.73 6.76
N GLY A 57 -10.21 -5.58 5.73
CA GLY A 57 -11.36 -5.94 4.88
C GLY A 57 -11.69 -4.96 3.77
N PHE A 58 -10.89 -3.90 3.58
CA PHE A 58 -11.06 -2.93 2.51
C PHE A 58 -9.92 -3.02 1.49
N PRO A 59 -10.20 -2.86 0.19
CA PRO A 59 -9.16 -2.76 -0.81
C PRO A 59 -8.33 -1.51 -0.61
N ILE A 60 -7.03 -1.65 -0.83
CA ILE A 60 -6.04 -0.57 -0.77
C ILE A 60 -5.05 -0.72 -1.93
N ILE A 61 -4.39 0.39 -2.28
CA ILE A 61 -3.22 0.40 -3.15
C ILE A 61 -2.01 0.65 -2.26
N ALA A 62 -1.00 -0.20 -2.35
CA ALA A 62 0.19 -0.12 -1.53
C ALA A 62 1.46 -0.30 -2.37
N LEU A 63 2.60 0.11 -1.80
CA LEU A 63 3.90 -0.31 -2.30
C LEU A 63 4.27 -1.66 -1.69
N LYS A 64 4.71 -2.58 -2.56
CA LYS A 64 5.27 -3.88 -2.20
C LYS A 64 6.46 -3.72 -1.26
N LYS A 65 6.74 -4.81 -0.55
CA LYS A 65 7.99 -5.01 0.19
C LYS A 65 8.94 -5.89 -0.61
N TYR A 66 10.22 -5.84 -0.26
CA TYR A 66 11.16 -6.85 -0.70
C TYR A 66 10.70 -8.25 -0.23
N PRO A 67 10.87 -9.30 -1.04
CA PRO A 67 10.53 -10.67 -0.63
C PRO A 67 11.22 -11.03 0.68
N ASN A 68 10.46 -11.60 1.63
CA ASN A 68 10.95 -12.02 2.96
C ASN A 68 11.52 -10.89 3.83
N GLU A 69 11.21 -9.64 3.53
CA GLU A 69 11.72 -8.46 4.26
C GLU A 69 10.58 -7.49 4.63
N THR A 70 10.86 -6.63 5.60
CA THR A 70 9.91 -5.59 6.02
C THR A 70 10.06 -4.29 5.25
N LEU A 71 11.10 -4.17 4.43
CA LEU A 71 11.52 -2.96 3.73
C LEU A 71 10.75 -2.74 2.43
N CYS A 72 10.33 -1.50 2.18
CA CYS A 72 9.68 -1.09 0.94
C CYS A 72 10.56 -1.35 -0.31
N ALA A 73 9.94 -1.87 -1.38
CA ALA A 73 10.62 -2.22 -2.63
C ALA A 73 11.24 -1.02 -3.39
N LEU A 74 10.81 0.22 -3.08
CA LEU A 74 11.41 1.44 -3.65
C LEU A 74 12.60 1.98 -2.85
N PHE A 75 13.00 1.30 -1.78
CA PHE A 75 14.18 1.66 -1.02
C PHE A 75 15.44 1.04 -1.63
N ASN A 76 16.41 1.85 -2.02
CA ASN A 76 17.69 1.40 -2.54
C ASN A 76 18.66 1.11 -1.40
N LYS A 77 19.05 -0.16 -1.25
CA LYS A 77 19.95 -0.64 -0.18
C LYS A 77 21.39 -0.19 -0.35
N GLU A 78 21.85 -0.03 -1.59
CA GLU A 78 23.23 0.37 -1.91
C GLU A 78 23.46 1.84 -1.63
N THR A 79 22.56 2.70 -2.12
CA THR A 79 22.64 4.16 -1.92
C THR A 79 22.04 4.62 -0.60
N ASN A 80 21.34 3.72 0.11
CA ASN A 80 20.66 4.00 1.37
C ASN A 80 19.66 5.17 1.22
N ASN A 81 18.87 5.15 0.15
CA ASN A 81 17.89 6.20 -0.15
C ASN A 81 16.68 5.65 -0.91
N CYS A 82 15.59 6.40 -0.94
CA CYS A 82 14.41 6.05 -1.72
C CYS A 82 14.63 6.42 -3.21
N ASN A 83 14.38 5.47 -4.12
CA ASN A 83 14.48 5.69 -5.57
C ASN A 83 13.54 6.79 -6.08
N ILE A 84 12.50 7.11 -5.32
CA ILE A 84 11.54 8.17 -5.62
C ILE A 84 11.50 9.23 -4.51
N TYR A 85 12.61 9.55 -3.84
CA TYR A 85 12.62 10.44 -2.67
C TYR A 85 11.83 11.75 -2.85
N TYR A 86 11.96 12.40 -4.01
CA TYR A 86 11.27 13.66 -4.33
C TYR A 86 9.84 13.46 -4.85
N SER A 87 9.51 12.28 -5.38
CA SER A 87 8.15 11.90 -5.77
C SER A 87 7.57 10.82 -4.84
N LYS A 88 7.98 10.81 -3.58
CA LYS A 88 7.54 9.79 -2.61
C LYS A 88 6.03 9.89 -2.37
N PRO A 89 5.33 8.78 -2.03
CA PRO A 89 3.89 8.83 -1.78
C PRO A 89 3.54 9.87 -0.71
N ILE A 90 2.33 10.44 -0.76
CA ILE A 90 1.81 11.38 0.24
C ILE A 90 1.90 10.77 1.64
N SER A 91 1.59 9.48 1.78
CA SER A 91 1.70 8.75 3.05
C SER A 91 3.14 8.73 3.60
N CYS A 92 4.16 8.71 2.73
CA CYS A 92 5.58 8.77 3.10
C CYS A 92 6.01 10.18 3.46
N SER A 93 5.56 11.19 2.72
CA SER A 93 5.84 12.60 3.00
C SER A 93 5.26 13.08 4.34
N THR A 94 4.20 12.43 4.80
CA THR A 94 3.49 12.75 6.04
C THR A 94 4.15 12.15 7.29
N PHE A 95 5.02 11.14 7.14
CA PHE A 95 5.61 10.46 8.29
C PHE A 95 6.57 11.36 9.09
N PRO A 96 6.51 11.38 10.44
CA PRO A 96 5.70 10.54 11.33
C PRO A 96 4.40 11.19 11.85
N LEU A 97 4.00 12.38 11.36
CA LEU A 97 2.85 13.11 11.88
C LEU A 97 1.57 12.76 11.11
N GLY A 98 0.59 12.15 11.78
CA GLY A 98 -0.72 11.83 11.20
C GLY A 98 -1.82 12.82 11.58
N PHE A 99 -2.92 12.81 10.83
CA PHE A 99 -4.16 13.49 11.15
C PHE A 99 -5.34 12.52 10.99
N ASN A 100 -6.26 12.49 11.95
CA ASN A 100 -7.39 11.55 11.95
C ASN A 100 -8.74 12.21 11.58
N GLY A 101 -8.72 13.46 11.11
CA GLY A 101 -9.93 14.25 10.85
C GLY A 101 -10.26 15.23 11.97
N ASN A 102 -9.78 14.99 13.19
CA ASN A 102 -10.02 15.84 14.36
C ASN A 102 -8.71 16.37 14.98
N SER A 103 -7.75 15.49 15.23
CA SER A 103 -6.50 15.79 15.92
C SER A 103 -5.27 15.26 15.19
N PHE A 104 -4.13 15.89 15.45
CA PHE A 104 -2.83 15.38 15.01
C PHE A 104 -2.30 14.34 16.00
N PHE A 105 -1.58 13.34 15.50
CA PHE A 105 -0.99 12.28 16.31
C PHE A 105 0.34 11.81 15.71
N ILE A 106 1.16 11.10 16.50
CA ILE A 106 2.41 10.51 16.02
C ILE A 106 2.13 9.08 15.57
N MET A 107 2.33 8.81 14.27
CA MET A 107 2.10 7.50 13.66
C MET A 107 3.08 6.44 14.16
N ASN A 108 4.32 6.84 14.46
CA ASN A 108 5.32 5.94 15.02
C ASN A 108 6.22 6.70 16.01
N LYS A 109 6.09 6.37 17.30
CA LYS A 109 6.83 7.02 18.39
C LYS A 109 8.30 6.61 18.47
N GLU A 110 8.68 5.54 17.79
CA GLU A 110 10.06 5.04 17.70
C GLU A 110 10.82 5.60 16.51
N CYS A 111 10.27 6.61 15.81
CA CYS A 111 10.97 7.25 14.70
C CYS A 111 12.23 7.97 15.23
N PRO A 112 13.44 7.62 14.76
CA PRO A 112 14.70 8.21 15.27
C PRO A 112 14.83 9.72 15.04
N GLY A 113 14.04 10.27 14.11
CA GLY A 113 14.00 11.70 13.83
C GLY A 113 13.14 12.52 14.80
N LEU A 114 12.38 11.88 15.69
CA LEU A 114 11.63 12.59 16.73
C LEU A 114 12.59 13.22 17.73
N GLU A 115 12.23 14.42 18.19
CA GLU A 115 13.04 15.21 19.14
C GLU A 115 14.44 15.61 18.60
N LYS A 116 14.67 15.45 17.29
CA LYS A 116 15.88 15.88 16.60
C LYS A 116 15.64 17.16 15.80
N GLY A 117 16.71 17.95 15.66
CA GLY A 117 16.71 19.18 14.88
C GLY A 117 15.99 20.34 15.54
N THR A 118 15.62 21.33 14.73
CA THR A 118 14.86 22.50 15.16
C THR A 118 13.57 22.59 14.36
N MET A 119 12.44 22.75 15.05
CA MET A 119 11.12 22.90 14.43
C MET A 119 10.71 24.36 14.43
N THR A 120 10.56 24.95 13.25
CA THR A 120 10.02 26.31 13.11
C THR A 120 8.49 26.27 13.07
N LYS A 121 7.84 27.44 13.18
CA LYS A 121 6.37 27.52 13.06
C LYS A 121 5.93 27.15 11.64
N GLU A 122 6.73 27.52 10.65
CA GLU A 122 6.52 27.31 9.23
C GLU A 122 6.64 25.82 8.89
N SER A 123 7.71 25.14 9.35
CA SER A 123 7.88 23.70 9.15
C SER A 123 6.77 22.90 9.81
N LEU A 124 6.37 23.28 11.04
CA LEU A 124 5.23 22.65 11.71
C LEU A 124 3.92 22.85 10.95
N LYS A 125 3.70 24.04 10.38
CA LYS A 125 2.52 24.34 9.56
C LYS A 125 2.49 23.48 8.29
N GLU A 126 3.63 23.31 7.63
CA GLU A 126 3.76 22.47 6.45
C GLU A 126 3.50 20.98 6.78
N MET A 127 4.11 20.45 7.84
CA MET A 127 3.86 19.06 8.26
C MET A 127 2.39 18.81 8.59
N ARG A 128 1.73 19.76 9.24
CA ARG A 128 0.28 19.69 9.50
C ARG A 128 -0.55 19.74 8.23
N ALA A 129 -0.13 20.53 7.24
CA ALA A 129 -0.78 20.58 5.95
C ALA A 129 -0.65 19.24 5.20
N GLN A 130 0.54 18.63 5.22
CA GLN A 130 0.77 17.30 4.65
C GLN A 130 -0.07 16.22 5.33
N ALA A 131 -0.15 16.23 6.66
CA ALA A 131 -0.99 15.30 7.41
C ALA A 131 -2.49 15.42 7.07
N LYS A 132 -2.97 16.65 6.89
CA LYS A 132 -4.35 16.89 6.42
C LYS A 132 -4.56 16.44 4.97
N LEU A 133 -3.56 16.66 4.11
CA LEU A 133 -3.59 16.19 2.72
C LEU A 133 -3.67 14.67 2.68
N ASP A 134 -2.81 13.96 3.40
CA ASP A 134 -2.85 12.50 3.56
C ASP A 134 -4.23 12.01 3.99
N PHE A 135 -4.79 12.59 5.06
CA PHE A 135 -6.14 12.23 5.51
C PHE A 135 -7.19 12.40 4.40
N SER A 136 -7.15 13.50 3.66
CA SER A 136 -8.10 13.78 2.58
C SER A 136 -7.95 12.82 1.39
N CYS A 137 -6.71 12.54 0.97
CA CYS A 137 -6.39 11.63 -0.12
C CYS A 137 -6.72 10.18 0.24
N ARG A 138 -6.40 9.78 1.48
CA ARG A 138 -6.77 8.48 2.03
C ARG A 138 -8.28 8.30 1.99
N THR A 139 -9.03 9.25 2.55
CA THR A 139 -10.50 9.20 2.62
C THR A 139 -11.11 9.09 1.22
N ARG A 140 -10.66 9.93 0.28
CA ARG A 140 -11.14 9.92 -1.12
C ARG A 140 -10.83 8.59 -1.83
N THR A 141 -9.63 8.05 -1.60
CA THR A 141 -9.22 6.79 -2.21
C THR A 141 -10.02 5.64 -1.61
N SER A 142 -10.07 5.52 -0.28
CA SER A 142 -10.77 4.43 0.41
C SER A 142 -12.29 4.46 0.19
N SER A 143 -12.90 5.63 0.00
CA SER A 143 -14.33 5.73 -0.28
C SER A 143 -14.71 5.27 -1.69
N SER A 144 -13.78 5.35 -2.65
CA SER A 144 -14.09 5.15 -4.07
C SER A 144 -13.50 3.85 -4.64
N LEU A 145 -12.39 3.38 -4.07
CA LEU A 145 -11.68 2.19 -4.54
C LEU A 145 -12.53 0.90 -4.54
N PRO A 146 -13.39 0.62 -3.52
CA PRO A 146 -14.26 -0.56 -3.56
C PRO A 146 -15.23 -0.56 -4.74
N MET A 147 -15.79 0.60 -5.09
CA MET A 147 -16.67 0.73 -6.25
C MET A 147 -15.91 0.49 -7.55
N LEU A 148 -14.70 1.03 -7.68
CA LEU A 148 -13.85 0.77 -8.86
C LEU A 148 -13.48 -0.71 -8.98
N GLN A 149 -13.15 -1.38 -7.87
CA GLN A 149 -12.91 -2.82 -7.85
C GLN A 149 -14.13 -3.59 -8.37
N MET A 150 -15.33 -3.24 -7.92
CA MET A 150 -16.56 -3.89 -8.37
C MET A 150 -16.80 -3.70 -9.88
N LEU A 151 -16.55 -2.49 -10.40
CA LEU A 151 -16.65 -2.20 -11.83
C LEU A 151 -15.63 -3.01 -12.65
N PHE A 152 -14.39 -3.15 -12.17
CA PHE A 152 -13.40 -3.99 -12.83
C PHE A 152 -13.80 -5.47 -12.83
N LEU A 153 -14.30 -5.99 -11.70
CA LEU A 153 -14.79 -7.37 -11.62
C LEU A 153 -15.96 -7.61 -12.59
N GLN A 154 -16.94 -6.69 -12.63
CA GLN A 154 -18.05 -6.77 -13.57
C GLN A 154 -17.57 -6.73 -15.03
N PHE A 155 -16.61 -5.86 -15.35
CA PHE A 155 -16.02 -5.77 -16.68
C PHE A 155 -15.32 -7.07 -17.10
N PHE A 156 -14.48 -7.65 -16.22
CA PHE A 156 -13.81 -8.92 -16.50
C PHE A 156 -14.78 -10.09 -16.60
N GLN A 157 -15.82 -10.13 -15.77
CA GLN A 157 -16.87 -11.15 -15.87
C GLN A 157 -17.59 -11.08 -17.22
N LYS A 158 -17.94 -9.88 -17.67
CA LYS A 158 -18.57 -9.68 -18.97
C LYS A 158 -17.66 -10.13 -20.11
N GLN A 159 -16.39 -9.72 -20.11
CA GLN A 159 -15.43 -10.17 -21.12
C GLN A 159 -15.23 -11.68 -21.11
N SER A 160 -15.16 -12.31 -19.93
CA SER A 160 -15.02 -13.76 -19.79
C SER A 160 -16.25 -14.49 -20.36
N GLN A 161 -17.47 -13.98 -20.08
CA GLN A 161 -18.71 -14.55 -20.63
C GLN A 161 -18.79 -14.41 -22.15
N GLU A 162 -18.43 -13.25 -22.69
CA GLU A 162 -18.40 -13.01 -24.14
C GLU A 162 -17.38 -13.90 -24.83
N ALA A 163 -16.17 -14.02 -24.26
CA ALA A 163 -15.14 -14.91 -24.77
C ALA A 163 -15.64 -16.37 -24.78
N MET A 164 -16.21 -16.85 -23.67
CA MET A 164 -16.76 -18.21 -23.57
C MET A 164 -17.96 -18.44 -24.52
N GLY A 165 -18.79 -17.42 -24.75
CA GLY A 165 -19.91 -17.48 -25.68
C GLY A 165 -19.48 -17.47 -27.15
N SER A 166 -18.31 -16.93 -27.46
CA SER A 166 -17.73 -16.88 -28.82
C SER A 166 -16.92 -18.13 -29.19
N LEU A 167 -16.74 -19.07 -28.27
CA LEU A 167 -16.05 -20.33 -28.54
C LEU A 167 -16.94 -21.29 -29.33
N ASN A 168 -16.36 -21.92 -30.35
CA ASN A 168 -16.98 -23.04 -31.02
C ASN A 168 -17.09 -24.26 -30.08
N GLU A 169 -18.01 -25.17 -30.39
CA GLU A 169 -18.34 -26.34 -29.56
C GLU A 169 -17.14 -27.27 -29.30
N GLU A 170 -16.16 -27.29 -30.20
CA GLU A 170 -14.94 -28.07 -30.05
C GLU A 170 -13.96 -27.45 -29.05
N ASP A 171 -13.81 -26.12 -29.06
CA ASP A 171 -12.93 -25.39 -28.13
C ASP A 171 -13.52 -25.35 -26.72
N ARG A 172 -14.86 -25.24 -26.62
CA ARG A 172 -15.58 -25.35 -25.36
C ARG A 172 -15.37 -26.70 -24.69
N LYS A 173 -15.45 -27.81 -25.46
CA LYS A 173 -15.17 -29.16 -24.96
C LYS A 173 -13.72 -29.32 -24.49
N LYS A 174 -12.74 -28.78 -25.23
CA LYS A 174 -11.32 -28.83 -24.81
C LYS A 174 -11.09 -28.08 -23.49
N ILE A 175 -11.72 -26.92 -23.31
CA ILE A 175 -11.62 -26.17 -22.05
C ILE A 175 -12.29 -26.92 -20.89
N GLU A 176 -13.49 -27.47 -21.11
CA GLU A 176 -14.19 -28.26 -20.08
C GLU A 176 -13.41 -29.53 -19.70
N GLU A 177 -12.75 -30.19 -20.65
CA GLU A 177 -11.93 -31.37 -20.40
C GLU A 177 -10.67 -31.04 -19.59
N ILE A 178 -10.02 -29.89 -19.85
CA ILE A 178 -8.87 -29.40 -19.08
C ILE A 178 -9.28 -29.07 -17.64
N LEU A 179 -10.37 -28.32 -17.44
CA LEU A 179 -10.88 -27.95 -16.11
C LEU A 179 -11.34 -29.16 -15.29
N SER A 180 -11.86 -30.20 -15.96
CA SER A 180 -12.28 -31.44 -15.31
C SER A 180 -11.09 -32.29 -14.88
N LYS A 181 -9.98 -32.28 -15.64
CA LYS A 181 -8.73 -32.95 -15.27
C LYS A 181 -8.04 -32.27 -14.08
N GLU A 182 -8.04 -30.93 -14.02
CA GLU A 182 -7.49 -30.21 -12.86
C GLU A 182 -8.24 -30.46 -11.55
N LYS A 183 -9.56 -30.69 -11.60
CA LYS A 183 -10.35 -31.11 -10.42
C LYS A 183 -10.10 -32.57 -10.00
N ALA A 184 -9.64 -33.42 -10.91
CA ALA A 184 -9.32 -34.81 -10.62
C ALA A 184 -7.94 -34.98 -9.96
N ASP A 185 -7.01 -34.06 -10.20
CA ASP A 185 -5.64 -34.08 -9.65
C ASP A 185 -5.46 -33.31 -8.33
N SER A 186 -6.53 -32.74 -7.76
CA SER A 186 -6.46 -32.22 -6.38
C SER A 186 -6.48 -33.37 -5.37
N PRO A 187 -5.45 -33.52 -4.50
CA PRO A 187 -5.39 -34.59 -3.51
C PRO A 187 -6.55 -34.49 -2.51
N PRO A 188 -7.06 -35.60 -1.97
CA PRO A 188 -8.18 -35.59 -1.06
C PRO A 188 -7.83 -34.78 0.19
N LYS A 189 -8.73 -33.86 0.57
CA LYS A 189 -8.71 -33.22 1.89
C LYS A 189 -8.79 -34.32 2.93
N THR A 190 -7.73 -34.50 3.71
CA THR A 190 -7.73 -35.33 4.91
C THR A 190 -8.75 -34.78 5.88
N GLU A 191 -9.85 -35.52 6.05
CA GLU A 191 -10.76 -35.37 7.18
C GLU A 191 -9.99 -35.73 8.46
N ASP A 192 -9.78 -34.74 9.31
CA ASP A 192 -9.21 -34.90 10.64
C ASP A 192 -10.25 -35.59 11.54
N LYS A 193 -10.12 -36.91 11.71
CA LYS A 193 -10.79 -37.64 12.78
C LYS A 193 -9.96 -37.48 14.03
N THR A 194 -10.33 -36.52 14.88
CA THR A 194 -9.89 -36.48 16.27
C THR A 194 -10.54 -37.67 16.99
N GLU A 195 -9.80 -38.77 17.13
CA GLU A 195 -10.12 -39.83 18.09
C GLU A 195 -9.71 -39.35 19.49
N GLU A 196 -10.72 -39.07 20.32
CA GLU A 196 -10.61 -39.16 21.77
C GLU A 196 -10.21 -40.60 22.15
N SER A 197 -9.15 -40.78 22.94
CA SER A 197 -9.09 -41.71 24.09
C SER A 197 -7.65 -41.96 24.56
N LYS A 198 -7.18 -41.22 25.58
CA LYS A 198 -6.79 -41.72 26.91
C LYS A 198 -6.07 -40.66 27.74
#